data_AF-A0A0A2BJ31-F1
#
_entry.id   AF-A0A0A2BJ31-F1
#
_cell.length_a   1.000
_cell.length_b   1.000
_cell.length_c   1.000
_cell.angle_alpha   90.00
_cell.angle_beta   90.00
_cell.angle_gamma   90.00
#
_symmetry.space_group_name_H-M   'P 1'
#
loop_
_entity.id
_entity.type
_entity.pdbx_description
1 polymer ?
#
loop_
_entity_poly.entity_id
_entity_poly.type
_entity_poly.pdbx_seq_one_letter_code
_entity_poly.pdbx_strand_id
1 'polypeptide(L)'
;MKDQNHPLYSIDRELVDRLLSKLSPTDEDLVDLARLFSRYSDFPGAETLQKDMTKTLKLWGMDRDQLNSKTREIWAKGYRPGKNIDNTVGSGFDTSEKSEP
;
A
#
# COMPACT_ATOMS: atom_id res chain seq x y z
N MET A 1 -17.29 19.90 -4.39
CA MET A 1 -15.86 19.60 -4.65
C MET A 1 -15.74 19.26 -6.13
N LYS A 2 -14.65 19.64 -6.79
CA LYS A 2 -14.43 19.27 -8.20
C LYS A 2 -13.72 17.92 -8.24
N ASP A 3 -14.20 17.01 -9.06
CA ASP A 3 -13.59 15.69 -9.24
C ASP A 3 -12.13 15.85 -9.69
N GLN A 4 -11.24 15.05 -9.09
CA GLN A 4 -9.82 15.03 -9.41
C GLN A 4 -9.46 13.68 -10.01
N ASN A 5 -8.49 13.67 -10.93
CA ASN A 5 -7.95 12.43 -11.46
C ASN A 5 -6.61 12.14 -10.76
N HIS A 6 -6.55 11.04 -10.01
CA HIS A 6 -5.32 10.65 -9.34
C HIS A 6 -4.33 10.08 -10.38
N PRO A 7 -3.04 10.49 -10.38
CA PRO A 7 -2.08 10.04 -11.39
C PRO A 7 -1.84 8.52 -11.41
N LEU A 8 -2.08 7.84 -10.27
CA LEU A 8 -1.97 6.38 -10.17
C LEU A 8 -3.29 5.64 -10.41
N TYR A 9 -4.38 6.34 -10.74
CA TYR A 9 -5.72 5.74 -10.79
C TYR A 9 -5.78 4.49 -11.67
N SER A 10 -5.22 4.53 -12.88
CA SER A 10 -5.27 3.39 -13.81
C SER A 10 -4.59 2.14 -13.23
N ILE A 11 -3.39 2.31 -12.63
CA ILE A 11 -2.63 1.21 -12.04
C ILE A 11 -3.36 0.68 -10.79
N ASP A 12 -3.91 1.58 -9.98
CA ASP A 12 -4.63 1.21 -8.77
C ASP A 12 -5.97 0.53 -9.07
N ARG A 13 -6.61 0.89 -10.17
CA ARG A 13 -7.82 0.24 -10.66
C ARG A 13 -7.55 -1.22 -11.01
N GLU A 14 -6.49 -1.48 -11.79
CA GLU A 14 -6.08 -2.84 -12.13
C GLU A 14 -5.73 -3.67 -10.88
N LEU A 15 -5.07 -3.04 -9.90
CA LEU A 15 -4.81 -3.66 -8.60
C LEU A 15 -6.12 -4.04 -7.89
N VAL A 16 -7.09 -3.13 -7.77
CA VAL A 16 -8.38 -3.40 -7.11
C VAL A 16 -9.15 -4.52 -7.84
N ASP A 17 -9.17 -4.51 -9.17
CA ASP A 17 -9.84 -5.53 -9.97
C ASP A 17 -9.18 -6.91 -9.73
N ARG A 18 -7.85 -6.98 -9.64
CA ARG A 18 -7.13 -8.20 -9.23
C ARG A 18 -7.51 -8.65 -7.81
N LEU A 19 -7.55 -7.73 -6.84
CA LEU A 19 -7.93 -8.06 -5.46
C LEU A 19 -9.37 -8.59 -5.37
N LEU A 20 -10.30 -8.00 -6.13
CA LEU A 20 -11.71 -8.43 -6.18
C LEU A 20 -11.91 -9.85 -6.74
N SER A 21 -10.96 -10.36 -7.53
CA SER A 21 -11.03 -11.72 -8.06
C SER A 21 -10.55 -12.80 -7.06
N LYS A 22 -10.02 -12.40 -5.89
CA LYS A 22 -9.47 -13.33 -4.89
C LYS A 22 -10.47 -13.56 -3.76
N LEU A 23 -10.79 -14.84 -3.51
CA LEU A 23 -11.62 -15.23 -2.37
C LEU A 23 -10.86 -15.22 -1.04
N SER A 24 -9.55 -15.49 -1.06
CA SER A 24 -8.68 -15.49 0.11
C SER A 24 -7.46 -14.61 -0.13
N PRO A 25 -7.24 -13.55 0.67
CA PRO A 25 -6.11 -12.64 0.48
C PRO A 25 -4.79 -13.20 1.03
N THR A 26 -3.68 -12.88 0.38
CA THR A 26 -2.33 -13.04 0.95
C THR A 26 -1.94 -11.84 1.83
N ASP A 27 -0.83 -11.94 2.57
CA ASP A 27 -0.29 -10.82 3.33
C ASP A 27 0.00 -9.59 2.44
N GLU A 28 0.49 -9.82 1.22
CA GLU A 28 0.71 -8.75 0.23
C GLU A 28 -0.59 -8.09 -0.20
N ASP A 29 -1.64 -8.88 -0.45
CA ASP A 29 -2.96 -8.36 -0.82
C ASP A 29 -3.56 -7.48 0.29
N LEU A 30 -3.38 -7.86 1.55
CA LEU A 30 -3.82 -7.07 2.70
C LEU A 30 -3.04 -5.75 2.80
N VAL A 31 -1.72 -5.79 2.58
CA VAL A 31 -0.89 -4.59 2.60
C VAL A 31 -1.24 -3.65 1.43
N ASP A 32 -1.47 -4.19 0.24
CA ASP A 32 -1.86 -3.43 -0.94
C ASP A 32 -3.22 -2.76 -0.76
N LEU A 33 -4.23 -3.49 -0.28
CA LEU A 33 -5.55 -2.92 0.01
C LEU A 33 -5.45 -1.82 1.08
N ALA A 34 -4.67 -2.04 2.13
CA ALA A 34 -4.48 -1.04 3.18
C ALA A 34 -3.84 0.25 2.66
N ARG A 35 -2.86 0.13 1.75
CA ARG A 35 -2.22 1.26 1.08
C ARG A 35 -3.18 2.03 0.19
N LEU A 36 -4.07 1.33 -0.53
CA LEU A 36 -5.11 1.95 -1.34
C LEU A 36 -6.07 2.77 -0.49
N PHE A 37 -6.53 2.25 0.65
CA PHE A 37 -7.39 3.02 1.56
C PHE A 37 -6.69 4.27 2.09
N SER A 38 -5.43 4.16 2.51
CA SER A 38 -4.68 5.35 2.94
C SER A 38 -4.53 6.41 1.85
N ARG A 39 -4.54 6.01 0.57
CA ARG A 39 -4.42 6.91 -0.58
C ARG A 39 -5.76 7.54 -0.98
N TYR A 40 -6.83 6.75 -1.00
CA TYR A 40 -8.09 7.15 -1.62
C TYR A 40 -9.23 7.46 -0.65
N SER A 41 -9.12 7.20 0.65
CA SER A 41 -10.25 7.36 1.60
C SER A 41 -10.97 8.71 1.53
N ASP A 42 -10.24 9.81 1.32
CA ASP A 42 -10.80 11.16 1.23
C ASP A 42 -10.49 11.85 -0.11
N PHE A 43 -10.12 11.07 -1.13
CA PHE A 43 -9.76 11.62 -2.44
C PHE A 43 -11.01 11.84 -3.31
N PRO A 44 -11.29 13.08 -3.78
CA PRO A 44 -12.45 13.37 -4.62
C PRO A 44 -12.28 12.84 -6.05
N GLY A 45 -13.32 12.20 -6.61
CA GLY A 45 -13.28 11.67 -7.98
C GLY A 45 -12.82 10.20 -8.10
N ALA A 46 -12.75 9.47 -6.99
CA ALA A 46 -12.39 8.04 -6.96
C ALA A 46 -13.49 7.17 -6.31
N GLU A 47 -14.75 7.61 -6.34
CA GLU A 47 -15.87 6.99 -5.63
C GLU A 47 -16.13 5.54 -6.06
N THR A 48 -15.94 5.24 -7.35
CA THR A 48 -16.06 3.89 -7.89
C THR A 48 -14.96 2.97 -7.34
N LEU A 49 -13.72 3.44 -7.32
CA LEU A 49 -12.57 2.73 -6.77
C LEU A 49 -12.75 2.49 -5.26
N GLN A 50 -13.17 3.50 -4.50
CA GLN A 50 -13.45 3.41 -3.07
C GLN A 50 -14.55 2.36 -2.77
N LYS A 51 -15.62 2.33 -3.57
CA LYS A 51 -16.70 1.32 -3.46
C LYS A 51 -16.17 -0.09 -3.70
N ASP A 52 -15.31 -0.25 -4.69
CA ASP A 52 -14.72 -1.54 -5.02
C ASP A 52 -13.73 -2.02 -3.94
N MET A 53 -12.93 -1.12 -3.37
CA MET A 53 -12.10 -1.43 -2.19
C MET A 53 -12.94 -1.88 -0.99
N THR A 54 -14.07 -1.22 -0.77
CA THR A 54 -15.03 -1.62 0.29
C THR A 54 -15.68 -2.97 -0.03
N LYS A 55 -15.94 -3.27 -1.30
CA LYS A 55 -16.45 -4.56 -1.75
C LYS A 55 -15.42 -5.67 -1.55
N THR A 56 -14.13 -5.40 -1.76
CA THR A 56 -13.04 -6.34 -1.47
C THR A 56 -13.00 -6.73 0.00
N LEU A 57 -13.12 -5.77 0.93
CA LEU A 57 -13.24 -6.04 2.36
C LEU A 57 -14.40 -6.97 2.69
N LYS A 58 -15.59 -6.67 2.14
CA LYS A 58 -16.79 -7.50 2.31
C LYS A 58 -16.61 -8.91 1.76
N LEU A 59 -15.97 -9.05 0.59
CA LEU A 59 -15.66 -10.34 -0.02
C LEU A 59 -14.78 -11.20 0.90
N TRP A 60 -13.81 -10.58 1.58
CA TRP A 60 -12.92 -11.27 2.52
C TRP A 60 -13.49 -11.37 3.94
N GLY A 61 -14.73 -10.94 4.16
CA GLY A 61 -15.42 -11.03 5.44
C GLY A 61 -14.75 -10.22 6.56
N MET A 62 -14.14 -9.08 6.23
CA MET A 62 -13.47 -8.22 7.22
C MET A 62 -13.79 -6.74 7.04
N ASP A 63 -13.57 -5.95 8.09
CA ASP A 63 -13.70 -4.50 8.07
C ASP A 63 -12.34 -3.77 7.99
N ARG A 64 -12.40 -2.43 8.02
CA ARG A 64 -11.21 -1.58 7.91
C ARG A 64 -10.29 -1.71 9.12
N ASP A 65 -10.81 -1.92 10.32
CA ASP A 65 -10.02 -2.02 11.55
C ASP A 65 -9.29 -3.36 11.65
N GLN A 66 -9.95 -4.44 11.23
CA GLN A 66 -9.37 -5.76 11.08
C GLN A 66 -8.26 -5.76 10.01
N LEU A 67 -8.51 -5.13 8.85
CA LEU A 67 -7.48 -4.94 7.82
C LEU A 67 -6.25 -4.22 8.41
N ASN A 68 -6.46 -3.07 9.06
CA ASN A 68 -5.37 -2.30 9.67
C ASN A 68 -4.61 -3.09 10.73
N SER A 69 -5.30 -3.88 11.56
CA SER A 69 -4.68 -4.70 12.59
C SER A 69 -3.82 -5.81 11.99
N LYS A 70 -4.36 -6.57 11.02
CA LYS A 70 -3.61 -7.60 10.29
C LYS A 70 -2.40 -7.01 9.57
N THR A 71 -2.56 -5.87 8.90
CA THR A 71 -1.44 -5.19 8.26
C THR A 71 -0.36 -4.83 9.27
N ARG A 72 -0.69 -4.25 10.44
CA ARG A 72 0.32 -3.96 11.48
C ARG A 72 1.09 -5.21 11.94
N GLU A 73 0.41 -6.34 12.11
CA GLU A 73 1.06 -7.61 12.45
C GLU A 73 2.03 -8.08 11.36
N ILE A 74 1.65 -7.96 10.08
CA ILE A 74 2.49 -8.29 8.92
C ILE A 74 3.77 -7.43 8.93
N TRP A 75 3.65 -6.12 9.17
CA TRP A 75 4.80 -5.21 9.26
C TRP A 75 5.71 -5.53 10.45
N ALA A 76 5.13 -5.90 11.60
CA ALA A 76 5.86 -6.31 12.80
C ALA A 76 6.68 -7.59 12.58
N LYS A 77 6.21 -8.51 11.72
CA LYS A 77 6.93 -9.72 11.31
C LYS A 77 8.08 -9.46 10.33
N GLY A 78 8.31 -8.20 9.93
CA GLY A 78 9.43 -7.81 9.06
C GLY A 78 9.11 -7.77 7.57
N TYR A 79 7.85 -7.96 7.17
CA TYR A 79 7.44 -7.82 5.77
C TYR A 79 7.70 -6.40 5.26
N ARG A 80 8.30 -6.26 4.08
CA ARG A 80 8.56 -4.98 3.41
C ARG A 80 8.26 -5.12 1.91
N PRO A 81 7.24 -4.43 1.38
CA PRO A 81 6.95 -4.43 -0.06
C PRO A 81 8.15 -3.93 -0.87
N GLY A 82 8.44 -4.55 -2.01
CA GLY A 82 9.46 -4.08 -2.95
C GLY A 82 10.92 -4.19 -2.47
N LYS A 83 11.18 -4.82 -1.31
CA LYS A 83 12.54 -5.09 -0.87
C LYS A 83 13.12 -6.22 -1.72
N ASN A 84 13.79 -5.88 -2.82
CA ASN A 84 14.86 -6.74 -3.32
C ASN A 84 15.85 -6.88 -2.16
N ILE A 85 16.05 -8.10 -1.69
CA ILE A 85 16.97 -8.49 -0.62
C ILE A 85 18.45 -8.33 -1.01
N ASP A 86 18.79 -7.31 -1.80
CA ASP A 86 20.17 -6.87 -1.92
C ASP A 86 20.44 -5.82 -0.84
N ASN A 87 21.08 -6.28 0.23
CA ASN A 87 21.65 -5.45 1.30
C ASN A 87 22.82 -4.59 0.76
N THR A 88 22.60 -3.77 -0.26
CA THR A 88 23.57 -2.77 -0.73
C THR A 88 23.16 -1.39 -0.24
N VAL A 89 23.14 -1.22 1.08
CA VAL A 89 23.30 0.11 1.67
C VAL A 89 24.80 0.37 1.79
N GLY A 90 25.40 0.80 0.68
CA GLY A 90 26.70 1.46 0.74
C GLY A 90 26.50 2.81 1.41
N SER A 91 26.77 2.88 2.72
CA SER A 91 26.86 4.14 3.46
C SER A 91 28.10 4.90 2.99
N GLY A 92 28.05 5.44 1.77
CA GLY A 92 29.06 6.32 1.19
C GLY A 92 28.96 7.73 1.74
N PHE A 93 29.01 7.87 3.06
CA PHE A 93 29.13 9.16 3.73
C PHE A 93 30.28 9.10 4.73
N ASP A 94 31.50 8.98 4.20
CA ASP A 94 32.71 9.42 4.88
C ASP A 94 33.29 10.58 4.07
N THR A 95 32.78 11.78 4.30
CA THR A 95 33.56 12.99 4.01
C THR A 95 34.53 13.16 5.16
N SER A 96 35.69 12.53 5.05
CA SER A 96 36.84 12.88 5.89
C SER A 96 37.29 14.27 5.46
N GLU A 97 36.72 15.28 6.11
CA GLU A 97 37.24 16.63 6.14
C GLU A 97 38.63 16.54 6.79
N LYS A 98 39.68 16.40 5.98
CA LYS A 98 41.04 16.65 6.43
C LYS A 98 41.17 18.16 6.60
N SER A 99 40.82 18.63 7.79
CA SER A 99 41.29 19.90 8.28
C SER A 99 42.79 19.82 8.58
N GLU A 100 43.45 20.93 8.23
CA GLU A 100 44.73 21.46 8.72
C GLU A 100 46.00 21.23 7.87
N PRO A 101 46.97 22.17 7.94
CA PRO A 101 46.99 23.48 8.63
C PRO A 101 47.03 24.71 7.71
#